data_AF-A0A8E0V660-F1
#
_entry.id   AF-A0A8E0V660-F1
#
_cell.length_a   1.000
_cell.length_b   1.000
_cell.length_c   1.000
_cell.angle_alpha   90.00
_cell.angle_beta   90.00
_cell.angle_gamma   90.00
#
_symmetry.space_group_name_H-M   'P 1'
#
loop_
_entity.id
_entity.type
_entity.pdbx_description
1 polymer ?
#
loop_
_entity_poly.entity_id
_entity_poly.type
_entity_poly.pdbx_seq_one_letter_code
_entity_poly.pdbx_strand_id
1 'polypeptide(L)'
;MEGGHQYLSGSPKAIFFTDFDGTITLQDCNDYLVDNFGFGAEKRRMLELEVLNGTLAFRDAFQAMLDSVRMPFNECLRIVQENIQLDPGFIDFYLWAKEKRIPIVILSSGMTPVIEALLVNLFGSKPSNIFVIANNVAPHNGKHVDMVGGWQIKYRDDSIFGHDKSLEIKHCVALSDEERPMVAFAGDGVSDLSAASETNLLFAKEGLDLVKYCEQKAIPFVPFDNWGSILDAMQGIYEGMVKN
;
A
#
# COMPACT_ATOMS: atom_id res chain seq x y z
N MET A 1 -23.45 4.10 -1.16
CA MET A 1 -22.96 3.53 -2.42
C MET A 1 -22.16 4.61 -3.12
N GLU A 2 -20.87 4.74 -2.80
CA GLU A 2 -19.99 5.75 -3.41
C GLU A 2 -18.64 5.10 -3.67
N GLY A 3 -18.17 5.20 -4.93
CA GLY A 3 -16.83 4.78 -5.35
C GLY A 3 -16.67 3.30 -5.71
N GLY A 4 -17.51 2.78 -6.61
CA GLY A 4 -17.23 1.48 -7.26
C GLY A 4 -15.90 1.50 -8.02
N HIS A 5 -15.38 0.32 -8.38
CA HIS A 5 -14.10 0.03 -9.04
C HIS A 5 -13.86 0.83 -10.36
N GLN A 6 -13.70 2.14 -10.27
CA GLN A 6 -13.56 3.07 -11.40
C GLN A 6 -12.37 2.74 -12.29
N TYR A 7 -11.34 2.13 -11.70
CA TYR A 7 -10.16 1.66 -12.41
C TYR A 7 -10.45 0.49 -13.38
N LEU A 8 -11.60 -0.18 -13.26
CA LEU A 8 -12.08 -1.16 -14.24
C LEU A 8 -12.75 -0.51 -15.47
N SER A 9 -13.00 0.80 -15.43
CA SER A 9 -13.59 1.48 -16.59
C SER A 9 -12.66 1.39 -17.80
N GLY A 10 -13.21 0.98 -18.94
CA GLY A 10 -12.46 0.81 -20.18
C GLY A 10 -11.81 -0.57 -20.37
N SER A 11 -12.13 -1.56 -19.52
CA SER A 11 -11.71 -2.97 -19.67
C SER A 11 -10.19 -3.11 -19.86
N PRO A 12 -9.39 -2.68 -18.87
CA PRO A 12 -7.94 -2.71 -19.00
C PRO A 12 -7.43 -4.14 -19.18
N LYS A 13 -6.38 -4.33 -19.99
CA LYS A 13 -5.75 -5.65 -20.16
C LYS A 13 -5.03 -6.13 -18.90
N ALA A 14 -4.53 -5.19 -18.10
CA ALA A 14 -3.82 -5.45 -16.86
C ALA A 14 -4.13 -4.36 -15.83
N ILE A 15 -4.06 -4.71 -14.55
CA ILE A 15 -4.13 -3.81 -13.42
C ILE A 15 -2.92 -4.06 -12.54
N PHE A 16 -2.30 -2.98 -12.08
CA PHE A 16 -1.18 -3.06 -11.15
C PHE A 16 -1.62 -2.59 -9.77
N PHE A 17 -1.79 -3.53 -8.85
CA PHE A 17 -1.96 -3.23 -7.44
C PHE A 17 -0.59 -3.04 -6.78
N THR A 18 -0.54 -2.24 -5.74
CA THR A 18 0.73 -2.02 -5.01
C THR A 18 0.46 -1.57 -3.59
N ASP A 19 1.31 -1.97 -2.65
CA ASP A 19 1.46 -1.26 -1.39
C ASP A 19 2.08 0.13 -1.64
N PHE A 20 2.05 0.97 -0.61
CA PHE A 20 2.60 2.31 -0.63
C PHE A 20 3.84 2.44 0.24
N ASP A 21 3.67 2.29 1.56
CA ASP A 21 4.74 2.40 2.53
C ASP A 21 5.73 1.26 2.34
N GLY A 22 7.03 1.54 2.26
CA GLY A 22 8.06 0.50 2.05
C GLY A 22 8.12 -0.07 0.62
N THR A 23 7.11 0.17 -0.21
CA THR A 23 7.04 -0.29 -1.61
C THR A 23 7.19 0.86 -2.61
N ILE A 24 6.28 1.85 -2.63
CA ILE A 24 6.42 3.09 -3.41
C ILE A 24 7.34 4.06 -2.69
N THR A 25 7.24 4.15 -1.36
CA THR A 25 8.14 4.96 -0.56
C THR A 25 9.37 4.15 -0.16
N LEU A 26 10.50 4.84 0.01
CA LEU A 26 11.75 4.23 0.49
C LEU A 26 11.71 3.91 1.99
N GLN A 27 10.83 4.58 2.74
CA GLN A 27 10.59 4.37 4.16
C GLN A 27 9.10 4.31 4.46
N ASP A 28 8.69 3.57 5.48
CA ASP A 28 7.31 3.58 5.97
C ASP A 28 7.02 4.89 6.72
N CYS A 29 5.98 5.60 6.28
CA CYS A 29 5.59 6.90 6.84
C CYS A 29 5.15 6.80 8.30
N ASN A 30 4.43 5.75 8.66
CA ASN A 30 3.88 5.54 9.99
C ASN A 30 4.99 5.13 10.94
N ASP A 31 5.87 4.22 10.51
CA ASP A 31 7.05 3.83 11.27
C ASP A 31 7.93 5.04 11.58
N TYR A 32 8.17 5.90 10.58
CA TYR A 32 8.94 7.12 10.80
C TYR A 32 8.32 8.01 11.89
N LEU A 33 7.00 8.19 11.87
CA LEU A 33 6.31 8.96 12.91
C LEU A 33 6.39 8.30 14.28
N VAL A 34 6.19 6.99 14.35
CA VAL A 34 6.21 6.20 15.60
C VAL A 34 7.60 6.19 16.22
N ASP A 35 8.64 6.05 15.38
CA ASP A 35 10.02 5.96 15.81
C ASP A 35 10.55 7.27 16.37
N ASN A 36 10.16 8.39 15.75
CA ASN A 36 10.70 9.71 16.09
C ASN A 36 9.79 10.51 17.04
N PHE A 37 8.48 10.26 17.01
CA PHE A 37 7.48 11.07 17.72
C PHE A 37 6.45 10.26 18.51
N GLY A 38 6.50 8.93 18.40
CA GLY A 38 5.70 8.00 19.18
C GLY A 38 6.51 7.38 20.32
N PHE A 39 6.30 6.09 20.54
CA PHE A 39 7.01 5.34 21.58
C PHE A 39 8.39 4.79 21.17
N GLY A 40 8.85 5.05 19.94
CA GLY A 40 10.16 4.63 19.44
C GLY A 40 10.23 3.25 18.77
N ALA A 41 11.30 3.05 18.01
CA ALA A 41 11.54 1.87 17.16
C ALA A 41 11.59 0.54 17.92
N GLU A 42 12.13 0.54 19.14
CA GLU A 42 12.22 -0.68 19.95
C GLU A 42 10.82 -1.24 20.26
N LYS A 43 9.89 -0.38 20.70
CA LYS A 43 8.53 -0.81 21.02
C LYS A 43 7.71 -1.11 19.77
N ARG A 44 7.92 -0.37 18.68
CA ARG A 44 7.33 -0.72 17.37
C ARG A 44 7.74 -2.13 16.96
N ARG A 45 9.04 -2.43 17.01
CA ARG A 45 9.59 -3.72 16.61
C ARG A 45 9.07 -4.88 17.46
N MET A 46 8.86 -4.66 18.76
CA MET A 46 8.22 -5.68 19.62
C MET A 46 6.82 -6.03 19.14
N LEU A 47 5.98 -5.03 18.82
CA LEU A 47 4.62 -5.26 18.33
C LEU A 47 4.62 -5.98 16.97
N GLU A 48 5.51 -5.62 16.05
CA GLU A 48 5.65 -6.33 14.76
C GLU A 48 5.98 -7.81 14.94
N LEU A 49 6.87 -8.14 15.88
CA LEU A 49 7.20 -9.54 16.19
C LEU A 49 5.99 -10.29 16.76
N GLU A 50 5.16 -9.65 17.58
CA GLU A 50 3.91 -10.25 18.07
C GLU A 50 2.92 -10.50 16.91
N VAL A 51 2.84 -9.60 15.94
CA VAL A 51 2.02 -9.80 14.73
C VAL A 51 2.56 -10.96 13.89
N LEU A 52 3.86 -10.98 13.62
CA LEU A 52 4.52 -12.06 12.86
C LEU A 52 4.36 -13.43 13.50
N ASN A 53 4.37 -13.49 14.83
CA ASN A 53 4.15 -14.72 15.59
C ASN A 53 2.67 -15.10 15.73
N GLY A 54 1.75 -14.27 15.23
CA GLY A 54 0.31 -14.49 15.31
C GLY A 54 -0.27 -14.31 16.72
N THR A 55 0.45 -13.66 17.63
CA THR A 55 -0.01 -13.42 19.01
C THR A 55 -0.76 -12.09 19.17
N LEU A 56 -0.63 -11.19 18.20
CA LEU A 56 -1.35 -9.90 18.15
C LEU A 56 -1.90 -9.67 16.73
N ALA A 57 -3.11 -9.13 16.62
CA ALA A 57 -3.64 -8.73 15.32
C ALA A 57 -2.90 -7.50 14.80
N PHE A 58 -2.62 -7.44 13.49
CA PHE A 58 -1.95 -6.29 12.86
C PHE A 58 -2.70 -4.98 13.15
N ARG A 59 -4.03 -4.98 13.05
CA ARG A 59 -4.91 -3.84 13.35
C ARG A 59 -4.63 -3.29 14.76
N ASP A 60 -4.59 -4.16 15.76
CA ASP A 60 -4.42 -3.74 17.15
C ASP A 60 -3.01 -3.20 17.42
N ALA A 61 -1.99 -3.86 16.85
CA ALA A 61 -0.62 -3.39 16.88
C ALA A 61 -0.49 -2.00 16.25
N PHE A 62 -1.07 -1.82 15.07
CA PHE A 62 -1.02 -0.59 14.30
C PHE A 62 -1.78 0.55 15.00
N GLN A 63 -2.93 0.28 15.61
CA GLN A 63 -3.64 1.26 16.44
C GLN A 63 -2.75 1.72 17.60
N ALA A 64 -2.11 0.80 18.32
CA ALA A 64 -1.24 1.13 19.44
C ALA A 64 -0.01 1.96 19.01
N MET A 65 0.55 1.66 17.82
CA MET A 65 1.61 2.45 17.20
C MET A 65 1.14 3.89 16.93
N LEU A 66 0.03 4.06 16.20
CA LEU A 66 -0.47 5.39 15.83
C LEU A 66 -0.94 6.20 17.05
N ASP A 67 -1.56 5.57 18.04
CA ASP A 67 -2.01 6.23 19.29
C ASP A 67 -0.85 6.78 20.13
N SER A 68 0.37 6.25 19.93
CA SER A 68 1.57 6.76 20.57
C SER A 68 2.00 8.13 20.02
N VAL A 69 1.61 8.46 18.79
CA VAL A 69 1.90 9.73 18.13
C VAL A 69 0.83 10.75 18.51
N ARG A 70 1.15 11.63 19.47
CA ARG A 70 0.16 12.57 20.05
C ARG A 70 0.10 13.93 19.36
N MET A 71 0.95 14.20 18.38
CA MET A 71 0.97 15.47 17.66
C MET A 71 -0.28 15.68 16.79
N PRO A 72 -0.65 16.93 16.48
CA PRO A 72 -1.67 17.25 15.47
C PRO A 72 -1.42 16.58 14.12
N PHE A 73 -2.48 16.18 13.42
CA PHE A 73 -2.36 15.43 12.17
C PHE A 73 -1.69 16.25 11.04
N ASN A 74 -1.98 17.55 10.92
CA ASN A 74 -1.27 18.43 9.98
C ASN A 74 0.25 18.53 10.23
N GLU A 75 0.71 18.36 11.48
CA GLU A 75 2.14 18.29 11.78
C GLU A 75 2.73 16.95 11.34
N CYS A 76 2.03 15.83 11.59
CA CYS A 76 2.40 14.52 11.05
C CYS A 76 2.58 14.59 9.53
N LEU A 77 1.59 15.17 8.84
CA LEU A 77 1.58 15.26 7.39
C LEU A 77 2.79 16.03 6.85
N ARG A 78 3.08 17.20 7.44
CA ARG A 78 4.23 18.02 7.08
C ARG A 78 5.56 17.29 7.30
N ILE A 79 5.71 16.64 8.45
CA ILE A 79 6.92 15.85 8.77
C ILE A 79 7.12 14.74 7.74
N VAL A 80 6.06 14.00 7.40
CA VAL A 80 6.12 12.95 6.40
C VAL A 80 6.50 13.51 5.03
N GLN A 81 5.89 14.61 4.59
CA GLN A 81 6.22 15.25 3.31
C GLN A 81 7.67 15.76 3.22
N GLU A 82 8.25 16.20 4.34
CA GLU A 82 9.61 16.72 4.41
C GLU A 82 10.67 15.60 4.45
N ASN A 83 10.34 14.41 4.98
CA ASN A 83 11.32 13.38 5.31
C ASN A 83 11.18 12.07 4.51
N ILE A 84 9.99 11.78 3.98
CA ILE A 84 9.75 10.52 3.26
C ILE A 84 9.98 10.73 1.77
N GLN A 85 10.81 9.86 1.20
CA GLN A 85 11.14 9.86 -0.22
C GLN A 85 10.38 8.74 -0.95
N LEU A 86 9.96 9.02 -2.18
CA LEU A 86 9.40 8.02 -3.09
C LEU A 86 10.55 7.42 -3.92
N ASP A 87 10.42 6.14 -4.29
CA ASP A 87 11.36 5.48 -5.19
C ASP A 87 11.34 6.22 -6.55
N PRO A 88 12.49 6.76 -7.02
CA PRO A 88 12.55 7.46 -8.29
C PRO A 88 12.09 6.61 -9.49
N GLY A 89 12.32 5.29 -9.45
CA GLY A 89 11.91 4.38 -10.50
C GLY A 89 10.39 4.26 -10.64
N PHE A 90 9.62 4.62 -9.60
CA PHE A 90 8.16 4.60 -9.67
C PHE A 90 7.61 5.61 -10.70
N ILE A 91 8.30 6.73 -10.93
CA ILE A 91 7.87 7.72 -11.93
C ILE A 91 7.88 7.10 -13.33
N ASP A 92 8.95 6.40 -13.69
CA ASP A 92 9.08 5.75 -15.00
C ASP A 92 8.01 4.66 -15.17
N PHE A 93 7.77 3.88 -14.11
CA PHE A 93 6.69 2.91 -14.09
C PHE A 93 5.32 3.55 -14.29
N TYR A 94 5.02 4.63 -13.56
CA TYR A 94 3.76 5.38 -13.67
C TYR A 94 3.52 5.89 -15.08
N LEU A 95 4.53 6.51 -15.70
CA LEU A 95 4.42 7.07 -17.06
C LEU A 95 4.13 5.98 -18.07
N TRP A 96 4.84 4.85 -17.99
CA TRP A 96 4.60 3.69 -18.84
C TRP A 96 3.20 3.10 -18.64
N ALA A 97 2.79 2.87 -17.39
CA ALA A 97 1.46 2.33 -17.07
C ALA A 97 0.35 3.25 -17.60
N LYS A 98 0.52 4.57 -17.46
CA LYS A 98 -0.41 5.56 -18.00
C LYS A 98 -0.52 5.48 -19.52
N GLU A 99 0.60 5.39 -20.23
CA GLU A 99 0.63 5.25 -21.70
C GLU A 99 -0.13 3.99 -22.15
N LYS A 100 0.04 2.87 -21.44
CA LYS A 100 -0.62 1.60 -21.74
C LYS A 100 -2.03 1.48 -21.19
N ARG A 101 -2.56 2.53 -20.53
CA ARG A 101 -3.87 2.54 -19.86
C ARG A 101 -4.00 1.43 -18.81
N ILE A 102 -2.90 1.12 -18.13
CA ILE A 102 -2.84 0.23 -16.98
C ILE A 102 -3.17 1.07 -15.73
N PRO A 103 -4.28 0.80 -15.04
CA PRO A 103 -4.57 1.44 -13.76
C PRO A 103 -3.58 0.97 -12.70
N ILE A 104 -3.14 1.91 -11.88
CA ILE A 104 -2.36 1.63 -10.67
C ILE A 104 -3.31 1.79 -9.48
N VAL A 105 -3.44 0.76 -8.66
CA VAL A 105 -4.33 0.76 -7.50
C VAL A 105 -3.48 0.57 -6.24
N ILE A 106 -3.33 1.63 -5.46
CA ILE A 106 -2.60 1.60 -4.20
C ILE A 106 -3.50 1.01 -3.14
N LEU A 107 -3.09 -0.12 -2.56
CA LEU A 107 -3.72 -0.78 -1.41
C LEU A 107 -2.81 -0.59 -0.21
N SER A 108 -3.11 0.38 0.65
CA SER A 108 -2.23 0.74 1.78
C SER A 108 -2.93 0.61 3.11
N SER A 109 -2.23 0.08 4.10
CA SER A 109 -2.69 0.08 5.50
C SER A 109 -2.54 1.45 6.17
N GLY A 110 -1.80 2.37 5.55
CA GLY A 110 -1.70 3.77 5.95
C GLY A 110 -2.99 4.56 5.70
N MET A 111 -2.86 5.90 5.68
CA MET A 111 -4.01 6.81 5.67
C MET A 111 -4.09 7.59 4.36
N THR A 112 -5.27 7.62 3.72
CA THR A 112 -5.50 8.33 2.44
C THR A 112 -4.94 9.75 2.40
N PRO A 113 -5.14 10.63 3.41
CA PRO A 113 -4.62 11.99 3.35
C PRO A 113 -3.09 12.06 3.25
N VAL A 114 -2.37 11.12 3.85
CA VAL A 114 -0.90 11.04 3.79
C VAL A 114 -0.45 10.64 2.38
N ILE A 115 -1.05 9.57 1.85
CA ILE A 115 -0.72 9.02 0.54
C ILE A 115 -1.00 10.06 -0.55
N GLU A 116 -2.18 10.70 -0.54
CA GLU A 116 -2.53 11.71 -1.52
C GLU A 116 -1.60 12.92 -1.46
N ALA A 117 -1.20 13.37 -0.27
CA ALA A 117 -0.28 14.49 -0.11
C ALA A 117 1.13 14.18 -0.66
N LEU A 118 1.62 12.96 -0.44
CA LEU A 118 2.91 12.51 -0.98
C LEU A 118 2.88 12.34 -2.50
N LEU A 119 1.80 11.78 -3.06
CA LEU A 119 1.62 11.66 -4.50
C LEU A 119 1.53 13.04 -5.18
N VAL A 120 0.81 13.99 -4.59
CA VAL A 120 0.74 15.37 -5.10
C VAL A 120 2.10 16.06 -5.01
N ASN A 121 2.87 15.82 -3.95
CA ASN A 121 4.23 16.35 -3.83
C ASN A 121 5.13 15.80 -4.95
N LEU A 122 5.03 14.50 -5.27
CA LEU A 122 5.83 13.87 -6.32
C LEU A 122 5.45 14.34 -7.72
N PHE A 123 4.15 14.36 -8.05
CA PHE A 123 3.67 14.61 -9.42
C PHE A 123 3.26 16.08 -9.66
N GLY A 124 3.29 16.93 -8.64
CA GLY A 124 2.79 18.31 -8.67
C GLY A 124 1.26 18.44 -8.81
N SER A 125 0.55 17.33 -9.01
CA SER A 125 -0.90 17.27 -9.16
C SER A 125 -1.39 15.85 -8.86
N LYS A 126 -2.71 15.66 -8.71
CA LYS A 126 -3.28 14.33 -8.49
C LYS A 126 -3.07 13.47 -9.75
N PRO A 127 -2.35 12.33 -9.65
CA PRO A 127 -2.14 11.43 -10.78
C PRO A 127 -3.47 10.86 -11.30
N SER A 128 -3.60 10.76 -12.63
CA SER A 128 -4.90 10.47 -13.29
C SER A 128 -5.27 8.99 -13.35
N ASN A 129 -4.29 8.09 -13.31
CA ASN A 129 -4.49 6.64 -13.36
C ASN A 129 -4.02 5.92 -12.08
N ILE A 130 -3.85 6.67 -10.98
CA ILE A 130 -3.60 6.10 -9.65
C ILE A 130 -4.88 6.22 -8.82
N PHE A 131 -5.29 5.12 -8.22
CA PHE A 131 -6.45 5.00 -7.35
C PHE A 131 -5.98 4.59 -5.97
N VAL A 132 -6.39 5.32 -4.92
CA VAL A 132 -5.95 5.07 -3.54
C VAL A 132 -7.07 4.41 -2.77
N ILE A 133 -6.77 3.24 -2.19
CA ILE A 133 -7.65 2.47 -1.33
C ILE A 133 -6.88 2.21 -0.04
N ALA A 134 -7.27 2.89 1.02
CA ALA A 134 -6.56 2.88 2.29
C ALA A 134 -7.49 3.13 3.47
N ASN A 135 -6.93 3.10 4.67
CA ASN A 135 -7.58 3.62 5.86
C ASN A 135 -7.70 5.15 5.79
N ASN A 136 -8.45 5.74 6.70
CA ASN A 136 -8.62 7.19 6.76
C ASN A 136 -8.33 7.73 8.17
N VAL A 137 -8.47 9.03 8.36
CA VAL A 137 -8.28 9.71 9.64
C VAL A 137 -9.63 10.15 10.18
N ALA A 138 -9.83 10.02 11.49
CA ALA A 138 -11.02 10.50 12.16
C ALA A 138 -10.67 11.34 13.40
N PRO A 139 -11.55 12.28 13.79
CA PRO A 139 -11.51 12.90 15.11
C PRO A 139 -11.42 11.86 16.24
N HIS A 140 -10.65 12.17 17.27
CA HIS A 140 -10.50 11.33 18.46
C HIS A 140 -10.88 12.10 19.72
N ASN A 141 -11.63 11.46 20.63
CA ASN A 141 -12.10 12.04 21.90
C ASN A 141 -12.78 13.42 21.77
N GLY A 142 -13.56 13.63 20.70
CA GLY A 142 -14.29 14.88 20.45
C GLY A 142 -13.40 16.08 20.07
N LYS A 143 -12.12 15.87 19.78
CA LYS A 143 -11.19 16.91 19.34
C LYS A 143 -11.10 16.98 17.82
N HIS A 144 -10.72 18.14 17.29
CA HIS A 144 -10.34 18.28 15.89
C HIS A 144 -9.05 17.51 15.60
N VAL A 145 -8.88 16.97 14.38
CA VAL A 145 -7.71 16.14 13.98
C VAL A 145 -6.37 16.89 14.11
N ASP A 146 -6.40 18.20 13.92
CA ASP A 146 -5.24 19.10 14.06
C ASP A 146 -5.04 19.62 15.49
N MET A 147 -5.58 18.92 16.50
CA MET A 147 -5.26 19.16 17.91
C MET A 147 -4.42 18.02 18.46
N VAL A 148 -3.65 18.30 19.52
CA VAL A 148 -2.85 17.30 20.24
C VAL A 148 -3.74 16.14 20.71
N GLY A 149 -3.42 14.94 20.24
CA GLY A 149 -4.16 13.70 20.46
C GLY A 149 -5.60 13.77 19.94
N GLY A 150 -5.81 14.51 18.84
CA GLY A 150 -7.13 14.79 18.28
C GLY A 150 -7.49 13.94 17.06
N TRP A 151 -6.59 13.07 16.62
CA TRP A 151 -6.85 12.14 15.52
C TRP A 151 -6.67 10.69 15.97
N GLN A 152 -7.30 9.79 15.24
CA GLN A 152 -7.12 8.35 15.30
C GLN A 152 -7.29 7.79 13.88
N ILE A 153 -6.77 6.59 13.64
CA ILE A 153 -7.06 5.87 12.41
C ILE A 153 -8.53 5.47 12.35
N LYS A 154 -9.12 5.61 11.17
CA LYS A 154 -10.40 5.05 10.79
C LYS A 154 -10.14 3.88 9.86
N TYR A 155 -10.22 2.68 10.41
CA TYR A 155 -10.07 1.46 9.64
C TYR A 155 -11.14 1.32 8.55
N ARG A 156 -10.74 0.71 7.44
CA ARG A 156 -11.58 0.49 6.27
C ARG A 156 -12.53 -0.69 6.47
N ASP A 157 -12.08 -1.70 7.18
CA ASP A 157 -12.86 -2.89 7.50
C ASP A 157 -12.58 -3.42 8.91
N ASP A 158 -13.34 -4.43 9.31
CA ASP A 158 -13.26 -5.04 10.63
C ASP A 158 -12.33 -6.26 10.70
N SER A 159 -11.52 -6.50 9.67
CA SER A 159 -10.55 -7.61 9.67
C SER A 159 -9.44 -7.39 10.71
N ILE A 160 -8.66 -8.45 10.96
CA ILE A 160 -7.44 -8.39 11.78
C ILE A 160 -6.36 -7.48 11.17
N PHE A 161 -6.51 -7.06 9.91
CA PHE A 161 -5.62 -6.13 9.23
C PHE A 161 -6.13 -4.69 9.33
N GLY A 162 -7.44 -4.48 9.53
CA GLY A 162 -8.09 -3.17 9.48
C GLY A 162 -8.22 -2.58 8.06
N HIS A 163 -7.40 -3.08 7.14
CA HIS A 163 -7.58 -3.01 5.69
C HIS A 163 -7.13 -4.34 5.08
N ASP A 164 -8.07 -5.25 4.81
CA ASP A 164 -7.80 -6.49 4.10
C ASP A 164 -7.68 -6.21 2.58
N LYS A 165 -6.43 -6.02 2.14
CA LYS A 165 -6.08 -5.76 0.74
C LYS A 165 -6.60 -6.84 -0.22
N SER A 166 -6.79 -8.07 0.27
CA SER A 166 -7.29 -9.20 -0.52
C SER A 166 -8.70 -8.96 -1.07
N LEU A 167 -9.53 -8.19 -0.36
CA LEU A 167 -10.93 -7.96 -0.74
C LEU A 167 -11.04 -7.20 -2.07
N GLU A 168 -10.14 -6.23 -2.29
CA GLU A 168 -10.12 -5.45 -3.52
C GLU A 168 -9.60 -6.27 -4.70
N ILE A 169 -8.55 -7.06 -4.48
CA ILE A 169 -7.95 -7.93 -5.49
C ILE A 169 -8.94 -9.03 -5.92
N LYS A 170 -9.62 -9.67 -4.95
CA LYS A 170 -10.65 -10.70 -5.17
C LYS A 170 -11.74 -10.25 -6.12
N HIS A 171 -12.12 -8.98 -6.05
CA HIS A 171 -13.12 -8.42 -6.94
C HIS A 171 -12.69 -8.52 -8.41
N CYS A 172 -11.42 -8.23 -8.70
CA CYS A 172 -10.90 -8.26 -10.07
C CYS A 172 -10.70 -9.69 -10.58
N VAL A 173 -10.21 -10.59 -9.75
CA VAL A 173 -10.01 -12.00 -10.16
C VAL A 173 -11.34 -12.76 -10.27
N ALA A 174 -12.42 -12.31 -9.63
CA ALA A 174 -13.74 -12.90 -9.75
C ALA A 174 -14.50 -12.54 -11.04
N LEU A 175 -13.97 -11.61 -11.87
CA LEU A 175 -14.56 -11.25 -13.17
C LEU A 175 -14.53 -12.44 -14.15
N SER A 176 -15.38 -12.42 -15.19
CA SER A 176 -15.38 -13.47 -16.22
C SER A 176 -14.06 -13.47 -17.01
N ASP A 177 -13.72 -14.59 -17.66
CA ASP A 177 -12.46 -14.67 -18.41
C ASP A 177 -12.37 -13.64 -19.54
N GLU A 178 -13.49 -13.20 -20.13
CA GLU A 178 -13.49 -12.12 -21.14
C GLU A 178 -13.25 -10.73 -20.55
N GLU A 179 -13.55 -10.52 -19.26
CA GLU A 179 -13.46 -9.22 -18.58
C GLU A 179 -12.27 -9.15 -17.60
N ARG A 180 -11.66 -10.29 -17.25
CA ARG A 180 -10.63 -10.40 -16.22
C ARG A 180 -9.30 -9.85 -16.73
N PRO A 181 -8.77 -8.77 -16.12
CA PRO A 181 -7.43 -8.29 -16.43
C PRO A 181 -6.38 -9.23 -15.85
N MET A 182 -5.15 -9.15 -16.35
CA MET A 182 -4.02 -9.66 -15.57
C MET A 182 -3.83 -8.79 -14.32
N VAL A 183 -3.77 -9.44 -13.16
CA VAL A 183 -3.63 -8.78 -11.85
C VAL A 183 -2.22 -8.98 -11.31
N ALA A 184 -1.44 -7.90 -11.29
CA ALA A 184 -0.14 -7.84 -10.63
C ALA A 184 -0.27 -7.12 -9.28
N PHE A 185 0.56 -7.49 -8.31
CA PHE A 185 0.68 -6.82 -7.02
C PHE A 185 2.14 -6.66 -6.62
N ALA A 186 2.54 -5.50 -6.11
CA ALA A 186 3.83 -5.30 -5.44
C ALA A 186 3.64 -4.98 -3.96
N GLY A 187 4.41 -5.61 -3.09
CA GLY A 187 4.41 -5.34 -1.65
C GLY A 187 5.71 -5.74 -0.98
N ASP A 188 5.82 -5.44 0.30
CA ASP A 188 7.04 -5.64 1.08
C ASP A 188 6.80 -6.27 2.46
N GLY A 189 5.60 -6.07 3.03
CA GLY A 189 5.41 -6.20 4.47
C GLY A 189 4.31 -7.18 4.92
N VAL A 190 4.16 -7.23 6.24
CA VAL A 190 3.17 -8.07 6.94
C VAL A 190 1.73 -7.67 6.61
N SER A 191 1.51 -6.42 6.20
CA SER A 191 0.17 -5.97 5.81
C SER A 191 -0.27 -6.50 4.43
N ASP A 192 0.66 -7.06 3.65
CA ASP A 192 0.42 -7.59 2.30
C ASP A 192 0.11 -9.09 2.28
N LEU A 193 0.23 -9.77 3.44
CA LEU A 193 0.10 -11.23 3.49
C LEU A 193 -1.25 -11.73 2.99
N SER A 194 -2.32 -10.94 3.17
CA SER A 194 -3.64 -11.28 2.65
C SER A 194 -3.76 -11.10 1.12
N ALA A 195 -3.00 -10.16 0.54
CA ALA A 195 -2.97 -9.92 -0.91
C ALA A 195 -2.12 -10.97 -1.66
N ALA A 196 -1.08 -11.49 -1.02
CA ALA A 196 -0.06 -12.33 -1.65
C ALA A 196 -0.60 -13.56 -2.42
N SER A 197 -1.70 -14.16 -1.96
CA SER A 197 -2.26 -15.39 -2.57
C SER A 197 -3.36 -15.13 -3.61
N GLU A 198 -3.70 -13.87 -3.89
CA GLU A 198 -4.89 -13.52 -4.68
C GLU A 198 -4.54 -12.95 -6.06
N THR A 199 -3.27 -12.97 -6.46
CA THR A 199 -2.78 -12.26 -7.64
C THR A 199 -2.25 -13.24 -8.69
N ASN A 200 -2.20 -12.81 -9.96
CA ASN A 200 -1.55 -13.61 -11.01
C ASN A 200 -0.03 -13.49 -10.96
N LEU A 201 0.45 -12.32 -10.53
CA LEU A 201 1.86 -12.00 -10.40
C LEU A 201 2.09 -11.21 -9.13
N LEU A 202 2.89 -11.77 -8.23
CA LEU A 202 3.31 -11.13 -7.00
C LEU A 202 4.76 -10.66 -7.14
N PHE A 203 5.01 -9.37 -6.92
CA PHE A 203 6.33 -8.81 -6.68
C PHE A 203 6.51 -8.66 -5.17
N ALA A 204 7.57 -9.26 -4.61
CA ALA A 204 7.89 -9.15 -3.19
C ALA A 204 9.27 -8.51 -2.99
N LYS A 205 9.33 -7.48 -2.15
CA LYS A 205 10.57 -6.71 -1.97
C LYS A 205 11.66 -7.52 -1.29
N GLU A 206 12.86 -7.52 -1.86
CA GLU A 206 13.97 -8.34 -1.39
C GLU A 206 14.35 -8.06 0.07
N GLY A 207 14.61 -9.13 0.83
CA GLY A 207 15.09 -9.05 2.21
C GLY A 207 14.01 -8.75 3.27
N LEU A 208 12.75 -8.57 2.87
CA LEU A 208 11.65 -8.20 3.77
C LEU A 208 10.72 -9.37 4.07
N ASP A 209 9.74 -9.12 4.95
CA ASP A 209 8.95 -10.18 5.58
C ASP A 209 7.98 -10.86 4.61
N LEU A 210 7.53 -10.17 3.56
CA LEU A 210 6.70 -10.79 2.52
C LEU A 210 7.43 -11.92 1.77
N VAL A 211 8.73 -11.76 1.49
CA VAL A 211 9.55 -12.81 0.85
C VAL A 211 9.59 -14.06 1.72
N LYS A 212 9.91 -13.89 3.02
CA LYS A 212 9.98 -15.01 3.97
C LYS A 212 8.64 -15.74 4.07
N TYR A 213 7.54 -15.00 4.10
CA TYR A 213 6.21 -15.58 4.12
C TYR A 213 5.91 -16.38 2.84
N CYS A 214 6.22 -15.82 1.67
CA CYS A 214 5.99 -16.50 0.39
C CYS A 214 6.82 -17.77 0.27
N GLU A 215 8.08 -17.76 0.70
CA GLU A 215 8.94 -18.96 0.77
C GLU A 215 8.33 -20.03 1.69
N GLN A 216 7.90 -19.65 2.90
CA GLN A 216 7.31 -20.58 3.86
C GLN A 216 5.98 -21.18 3.39
N LYS A 217 5.19 -20.42 2.63
CA LYS A 217 3.86 -20.83 2.13
C LYS A 217 3.89 -21.40 0.71
N ALA A 218 5.06 -21.46 0.08
CA ALA A 218 5.23 -21.83 -1.32
C ALA A 218 4.36 -21.00 -2.29
N ILE A 219 4.21 -19.70 -2.02
CA ILE A 219 3.52 -18.75 -2.89
C ILE A 219 4.53 -18.29 -3.95
N PRO A 220 4.24 -18.42 -5.27
CA PRO A 220 5.12 -17.91 -6.30
C PRO A 220 5.22 -16.38 -6.25
N PHE A 221 6.43 -15.84 -6.34
CA PHE A 221 6.68 -14.41 -6.42
C PHE A 221 7.91 -14.11 -7.27
N VAL A 222 8.02 -12.86 -7.72
CA VAL A 222 9.20 -12.28 -8.34
C VAL A 222 9.84 -11.34 -7.33
N PRO A 223 11.09 -11.57 -6.89
CA PRO A 223 11.77 -10.62 -6.03
C PRO A 223 12.02 -9.31 -6.78
N PHE A 224 11.94 -8.19 -6.07
CA PHE A 224 12.33 -6.88 -6.61
C PHE A 224 13.13 -6.08 -5.58
N ASP A 225 14.08 -5.29 -6.06
CA ASP A 225 14.89 -4.37 -5.27
C ASP A 225 14.44 -2.91 -5.44
N ASN A 226 13.99 -2.55 -6.64
CA ASN A 226 13.50 -1.23 -7.02
C ASN A 226 12.43 -1.30 -8.14
N TRP A 227 11.75 -0.19 -8.40
CA TRP A 227 10.69 -0.11 -9.41
C TRP A 227 11.15 -0.30 -10.86
N GLY A 228 12.44 -0.14 -11.17
CA GLY A 228 12.98 -0.45 -12.50
C GLY A 228 12.86 -1.94 -12.83
N SER A 229 13.15 -2.82 -11.87
CA SER A 229 13.00 -4.27 -12.06
C SER A 229 11.53 -4.69 -12.29
N ILE A 230 10.60 -4.04 -11.59
CA ILE A 230 9.14 -4.22 -11.79
C ILE A 230 8.75 -3.76 -13.20
N LEU A 231 9.24 -2.61 -13.63
CA LEU A 231 8.97 -2.06 -14.96
C LEU A 231 9.42 -3.02 -16.07
N ASP A 232 10.66 -3.52 -15.99
CA ASP A 232 11.22 -4.44 -16.98
C ASP A 232 10.38 -5.73 -17.08
N ALA A 233 10.01 -6.32 -15.94
CA ALA A 233 9.18 -7.51 -15.88
C ALA A 233 7.78 -7.26 -16.49
N MET A 234 7.14 -6.16 -16.09
CA MET A 234 5.81 -5.81 -16.57
C MET A 234 5.77 -5.47 -18.06
N GLN A 235 6.81 -4.82 -18.60
CA GLN A 235 6.95 -4.58 -20.04
C GLN A 235 7.01 -5.89 -20.82
N GLY A 236 7.85 -6.84 -20.40
CA GLY A 236 7.98 -8.15 -21.04
C GLY A 236 6.66 -8.93 -21.06
N ILE A 237 5.94 -8.92 -19.94
CA ILE A 237 4.64 -9.58 -19.82
C ILE A 237 3.58 -8.90 -20.71
N TYR A 238 3.49 -7.57 -20.65
CA TYR A 238 2.52 -6.81 -21.42
C TYR A 238 2.72 -7.00 -22.93
N GLU A 239 3.96 -7.02 -23.41
CA GLU A 239 4.26 -7.32 -24.81
C GLU A 239 3.78 -8.72 -25.23
N GLY A 240 3.95 -9.72 -24.36
CA GLY A 240 3.43 -11.06 -24.59
C GLY A 240 1.90 -11.12 -24.69
N MET A 241 1.19 -10.29 -23.92
CA MET A 241 -0.28 -10.18 -23.95
C MET A 241 -0.83 -9.44 -25.17
N VAL A 242 -0.01 -8.62 -25.84
CA VAL A 242 -0.44 -7.86 -27.02
C VAL A 242 -0.10 -8.59 -28.32
N LYS A 243 0.90 -9.48 -28.31
CA LYS A 243 1.31 -10.28 -29.47
C LYS A 243 0.43 -11.52 -29.71
N ASN A 244 -0.31 -11.96 -28.69
CA ASN A 244 -1.30 -13.06 -28.74
C ASN A 244 -2.72 -12.49 -28.85
#